data_AF-A0A7C6DW66-F1
#
_entry.id   AF-A0A7C6DW66-F1
#
_cell.length_a   1.000
_cell.length_b   1.000
_cell.length_c   1.000
_cell.angle_alpha   90.00
_cell.angle_beta   90.00
_cell.angle_gamma   90.00
#
_symmetry.space_group_name_H-M   'P 1'
#
loop_
_entity.id
_entity.type
_entity.pdbx_description
1 polymer ?
#
loop_
_entity_poly.entity_id
_entity_poly.type
_entity_poly.pdbx_seq_one_letter_code
_entity_poly.pdbx_strand_id
1 'polypeptide(L)' 'MTEKEDTAIIALLEFLDAVEDGASAAKQRIKEAKLLDWDPDKIKWEEAQGSSGQYQRSEDFNNPEFK' A
#
# COMPACT_ATOMS: atom_id res chain seq x y z
N MET A 1 -20.41 39.42 8.13
CA MET A 1 -20.65 38.05 7.63
C MET A 1 -22.11 37.76 7.91
N THR A 2 -22.87 37.36 6.91
CA THR A 2 -24.30 37.06 7.06
C THR A 2 -24.47 35.62 7.56
N GLU A 3 -25.50 35.33 8.38
CA GLU A 3 -25.71 33.99 8.96
C GLU A 3 -25.72 32.84 7.92
N LYS A 4 -26.11 33.14 6.68
CA LYS A 4 -26.11 32.19 5.56
C LYS A 4 -24.71 31.88 5.05
N GLU A 5 -23.81 32.87 5.04
CA GLU A 5 -22.41 32.67 4.68
C GLU A 5 -21.72 31.80 5.73
N ASP A 6 -21.97 32.04 7.02
CA ASP A 6 -21.42 31.23 8.12
C ASP A 6 -21.90 29.78 8.03
N THR A 7 -23.20 29.57 7.74
CA THR A 7 -23.76 28.22 7.53
C THR A 7 -23.14 27.51 6.33
N ALA A 8 -22.95 28.22 5.22
CA ALA A 8 -22.34 27.64 4.02
C ALA A 8 -20.87 27.26 4.24
N ILE A 9 -20.13 28.07 5.01
CA ILE A 9 -18.74 27.80 5.37
C ILE A 9 -18.67 26.56 6.27
N ILE A 10 -19.53 26.45 7.29
CA ILE A 10 -19.56 25.28 8.19
C ILE A 10 -19.87 24.01 7.40
N ALA A 11 -20.90 24.03 6.54
CA ALA A 11 -21.25 22.88 5.72
C ALA A 11 -20.14 22.48 4.75
N LEU A 12 -19.39 23.46 4.21
CA LEU A 12 -18.23 23.19 3.36
C LEU A 12 -17.10 22.53 4.16
N LEU A 13 -16.82 23.00 5.37
CA LEU A 13 -15.80 22.40 6.24
C LEU A 13 -16.15 20.96 6.62
N GLU A 14 -17.40 20.70 7.04
CA GLU A 14 -17.86 19.35 7.37
C GLU A 14 -17.77 18.39 6.17
N PHE A 15 -18.05 18.89 4.95
CA PHE A 15 -17.88 18.11 3.73
C PHE A 15 -16.41 17.76 3.49
N LEU A 16 -15.50 18.73 3.66
CA LEU A 16 -14.06 18.50 3.46
C LEU A 16 -13.52 17.49 4.47
N ASP A 17 -13.91 17.58 5.74
CA ASP A 17 -13.53 16.62 6.78
C ASP A 17 -13.98 15.19 6.41
N ALA A 18 -15.22 15.04 5.94
CA ALA A 18 -15.73 13.74 5.50
C ALA A 18 -14.95 13.15 4.30
N VAL A 19 -14.48 14.01 3.39
CA VAL A 19 -13.65 13.59 2.25
C VAL A 19 -12.27 13.13 2.72
N GLU A 20 -11.67 13.81 3.68
CA GLU A 20 -10.37 13.44 4.27
C GLU A 20 -10.43 12.09 4.99
N ASP A 21 -11.51 11.86 5.76
CA ASP A 21 -11.77 10.58 6.42
C ASP A 21 -11.94 9.46 5.39
N GLY A 22 -12.71 9.70 4.32
CA GLY A 22 -12.90 8.75 3.22
C GLY A 22 -11.58 8.40 2.53
N ALA A 23 -10.73 9.39 2.24
CA ALA A 23 -9.42 9.19 1.63
C ALA A 23 -8.48 8.38 2.53
N SER A 24 -8.49 8.66 3.84
CA SER A 24 -7.71 7.91 4.84
C SER A 24 -8.16 6.45 4.93
N ALA A 25 -9.47 6.21 4.96
CA ALA A 25 -10.05 4.87 4.99
C ALA A 25 -9.79 4.08 3.70
N ALA A 26 -9.78 4.75 2.54
CA ALA A 26 -9.40 4.13 1.26
C ALA A 26 -7.91 3.74 1.24
N LYS A 27 -7.02 4.63 1.68
CA LYS A 27 -5.58 4.33 1.80
C LYS A 27 -5.31 3.14 2.71
N GLN A 28 -6.02 3.06 3.84
CA GLN A 28 -5.90 1.94 4.77
C GLN A 28 -6.30 0.62 4.12
N ARG A 29 -7.45 0.57 3.44
CA ARG A 29 -7.90 -0.61 2.69
C ARG A 29 -6.93 -1.02 1.58
N ILE A 30 -6.32 -0.06 0.88
CA ILE A 30 -5.30 -0.35 -0.14
C ILE A 30 -4.05 -0.96 0.49
N LYS A 31 -3.61 -0.46 1.65
CA LYS A 31 -2.48 -1.05 2.39
C LYS A 31 -2.78 -2.48 2.82
N GLU A 32 -3.97 -2.71 3.38
CA GLU A 32 -4.43 -4.05 3.76
C GLU A 32 -4.52 -4.99 2.55
N ALA A 33 -5.04 -4.50 1.42
CA ALA A 33 -5.09 -5.25 0.17
C ALA A 33 -3.69 -5.60 -0.40
N LYS A 34 -2.73 -4.67 -0.31
CA LYS A 34 -1.35 -4.90 -0.77
C LYS A 34 -0.54 -5.82 0.14
N LEU A 35 -0.94 -6.00 1.38
CA LEU A 35 -0.27 -6.89 2.34
C LEU A 35 -0.81 -8.33 2.31
N LEU A 36 -1.87 -8.62 1.55
CA LEU A 36 -2.50 -9.94 1.55
C LEU A 36 -1.75 -11.01 0.74
N ASP A 37 -0.80 -10.65 -0.12
CA ASP A 37 -0.06 -11.64 -0.94
C ASP A 37 1.46 -11.70 -0.69
N TRP A 38 2.01 -10.87 0.20
CA TRP A 38 3.44 -10.90 0.50
C TRP A 38 3.74 -11.88 1.64
N ASP A 39 4.18 -13.09 1.29
CA ASP A 39 4.64 -14.13 2.21
C ASP A 39 6.16 -14.34 2.03
N PRO A 40 6.99 -13.93 3.00
CA PRO A 40 8.44 -14.07 2.91
C PRO A 40 8.91 -15.54 2.94
N ASP A 41 8.07 -16.46 3.43
CA ASP A 41 8.38 -17.90 3.48
C ASP A 41 8.18 -18.58 2.12
N LYS A 42 7.53 -17.92 1.16
CA LYS A 42 7.44 -18.39 -0.24
C LYS A 42 8.70 -18.14 -1.06
N ILE A 43 9.67 -17.38 -0.54
CA ILE A 43 10.90 -17.06 -1.27
C ILE A 43 11.71 -18.35 -1.44
N LYS A 44 11.89 -18.79 -2.69
CA LYS A 44 12.68 -19.98 -3.01
C LYS A 44 14.13 -19.60 -3.18
N TRP A 45 14.96 -20.03 -2.24
CA TRP A 45 16.41 -19.89 -2.29
C TRP A 45 17.03 -21.15 -2.89
N GLU A 46 17.75 -20.99 -4.00
CA GLU A 46 18.53 -22.07 -4.60
C GLU A 46 20.02 -21.84 -4.41
N GLU A 47 20.77 -22.91 -4.16
CA GLU A 47 22.22 -22.87 -4.19
C GLU A 47 22.72 -22.79 -5.63
N ALA A 48 23.48 -21.75 -5.93
CA ALA A 48 24.12 -21.50 -7.20
C ALA A 48 25.64 -21.45 -7.04
N GLN A 49 26.37 -21.83 -8.08
CA GLN A 49 27.83 -21.78 -8.10
C GLN A 49 28.29 -20.59 -8.95
N GLY A 50 28.93 -19.63 -8.30
CA GLY A 50 29.55 -18.48 -8.95
C GLY A 50 31.05 -18.67 -9.14
N SER A 51 31.68 -17.71 -9.82
CA SER A 51 33.14 -17.66 -9.99
C SER A 51 33.92 -17.53 -8.67
N SER A 52 33.25 -17.17 -7.57
CA SER A 52 33.84 -17.00 -6.24
C SER A 52 33.36 -18.03 -5.20
N GLY A 53 32.63 -19.07 -5.62
CA GLY A 53 32.10 -20.12 -4.72
C GLY A 53 30.59 -20.25 -4.75
N GLN A 54 30.04 -21.05 -3.84
CA GLN A 54 28.59 -21.25 -3.71
C GLN A 54 27.93 -20.01 -3.09
N TYR A 55 26.77 -19.64 -3.62
CA TYR A 55 25.94 -18.54 -3.11
C TYR A 55 24.47 -18.91 -3.28
N GLN A 56 23.61 -18.34 -2.45
CA GLN A 56 22.17 -18.52 -2.60
C GLN A 56 21.61 -17.42 -3.50
N ARG A 57 20.81 -17.82 -4.49
CA ARG A 57 20.03 -16.89 -5.32
C ARG A 57 18.54 -17.15 -5.12
N SER A 58 17.76 -16.09 -5.01
CA SER A 58 16.30 -16.20 -5.08
C SER A 58 15.86 -16.22 -6.55
N GLU A 59 15.01 -17.18 -6.92
CA GLU A 59 14.39 -17.19 -8.26
C GLU A 59 13.28 -16.15 -8.42
N ASP A 60 12.87 -15.51 -7.31
CA ASP A 60 11.70 -14.61 -7.27
C ASP A 60 11.91 -13.28 -7.99
N PHE A 61 13.13 -12.97 -8.45
CA PHE A 61 13.38 -11.85 -9.37
C PHE A 61 12.54 -11.96 -10.67
N ASN A 62 12.18 -13.18 -11.09
CA ASN A 62 11.37 -13.44 -12.28
C ASN A 62 9.97 -14.01 -11.96
N ASN A 63 9.59 -14.11 -10.70
CA ASN A 63 8.32 -14.73 -10.33
C ASN A 63 7.15 -13.74 -10.53
N PRO A 64 6.16 -14.07 -11.39
CA PRO A 64 5.01 -13.21 -11.67
C PRO A 64 4.12 -12.94 -10.44
N GLU A 65 4.18 -13.78 -9.42
CA GLU A 65 3.44 -13.58 -8.16
C GLU A 65 3.97 -12.40 -7.34
N PHE A 66 5.18 -11.92 -7.64
CA PHE A 66 5.83 -10.80 -6.95
C PHE A 66 5.96 -9.53 -7.84
N LYS A 67 5.34 -9.49 -9.03
CA LYS A 67 5.36 -8.34 -9.97
C LYS A 67 4.06 -7.54 -10.00
#